data_AF-A0A5C9E9I6-F1
#
_entry.id   AF-A0A5C9E9I6-F1
#
_cell.length_a   1.000
_cell.length_b   1.000
_cell.length_c   1.000
_cell.angle_alpha   90.00
_cell.angle_beta   90.00
_cell.angle_gamma   90.00
#
_symmetry.space_group_name_H-M   'P 1'
#
loop_
_entity.id
_entity.type
_entity.pdbx_description
1 polymer ?
#
loop_
_entity_poly.entity_id
_entity_poly.type
_entity_poly.pdbx_seq_one_letter_code
_entity_poly.pdbx_strand_id
1 'polypeptide(L)'
;MIEVREIGRVKSKFKERKDPFEMKKHKSSLIIDKEYEEGLYRIEERDYIQVLFNFHLSQDYKLKGPTYNGEVRGVFASRSPHRPSSIGLTTVKLLERRDNELIVKGLDAIDGTPILDIKPFSLSMDDKEKEEIGNEYNKKNPRVKILKLIRAQDLKSLLIQAASLHGHFCPGLALGVMAGSYSIKKMGWRSEGLENILSIVETNNCFSDGIQYTTGCTFGNNSLIYRDYGKTAFTLTQRDGEGMRMIVKKNFYETLQRNFPEYAAIYEKVITKRENSPQLLTKFRELAQETSFAIIKYDIEQLFDIQQIETSIPEYARMHDSLVCDKCGESFMETRMAKENHQTYCIPCGNGKYHELNGEGIITKS
;
A
#
# COMPACT_ATOMS: atom_id res chain seq x y z
N MET A 1 33.96 28.24 -16.11
CA MET A 1 32.59 28.24 -16.69
C MET A 1 32.26 26.78 -16.97
N ILE A 2 31.12 26.28 -16.50
CA ILE A 2 30.67 24.92 -16.85
C ILE A 2 29.82 25.06 -18.10
N GLU A 3 30.25 24.47 -19.20
CA GLU A 3 29.49 24.42 -20.44
C GLU A 3 28.68 23.11 -20.46
N VAL A 4 27.37 23.21 -20.65
CA VAL A 4 26.48 22.05 -20.75
C VAL A 4 25.93 22.01 -22.17
N ARG A 5 26.11 20.89 -22.86
CA ARG A 5 25.67 20.70 -24.24
C ARG A 5 24.23 20.22 -24.29
N GLU A 6 23.48 20.73 -25.26
CA GLU A 6 22.21 20.15 -25.69
C GLU A 6 22.52 18.94 -26.59
N ILE A 7 21.86 17.81 -26.34
CA ILE A 7 22.02 16.56 -27.12
C ILE A 7 20.79 16.19 -27.94
N GLY A 8 19.75 17.03 -27.89
CA GLY A 8 18.48 16.78 -28.55
C GLY A 8 17.33 17.58 -27.93
N ARG A 9 16.11 17.34 -28.40
CA ARG A 9 14.90 18.05 -27.97
C ARG A 9 13.72 17.15 -27.72
N VAL A 10 12.89 17.58 -26.78
CA VAL A 10 11.58 16.97 -26.52
C VAL A 10 10.59 17.39 -27.59
N LYS A 11 9.88 16.42 -28.15
CA LYS A 11 8.67 16.63 -28.96
C LYS A 11 7.45 16.16 -28.17
N SER A 12 6.54 17.08 -27.90
CA SER A 12 5.36 16.84 -27.05
C SER A 12 4.15 17.63 -27.54
N LYS A 13 2.95 17.19 -27.16
CA LYS A 13 1.72 17.94 -27.46
C LYS A 13 1.57 19.21 -26.60
N PHE A 14 2.34 19.32 -25.52
CA PHE A 14 2.25 20.43 -24.57
C PHE A 14 3.19 21.56 -24.97
N LYS A 15 2.67 22.59 -25.65
CA LYS A 15 3.43 23.80 -26.01
C LYS A 15 3.69 24.74 -24.83
N GLU A 16 2.84 24.66 -23.82
CA GLU A 16 2.90 25.47 -22.60
C GLU A 16 2.86 24.58 -21.37
N ARG A 17 3.34 25.11 -20.24
CA ARG A 17 3.31 24.40 -18.96
C ARG A 17 1.86 24.08 -18.57
N LYS A 18 1.61 22.79 -18.32
CA LYS A 18 0.38 22.29 -17.71
C LYS A 18 0.70 21.60 -16.39
N ASP A 19 -0.32 21.03 -15.76
CA ASP A 19 -0.12 20.17 -14.59
C ASP A 19 0.85 19.02 -14.95
N PRO A 20 1.99 18.88 -14.25
CA PRO A 20 2.93 17.79 -14.47
C PRO A 20 2.26 16.41 -14.38
N PHE A 21 1.30 16.21 -13.48
CA PHE A 21 0.62 14.92 -13.33
C PHE A 21 -0.24 14.56 -14.55
N GLU A 22 -0.77 15.57 -15.24
CA GLU A 22 -1.49 15.36 -16.50
C GLU A 22 -0.51 15.11 -17.65
N MET A 23 0.57 15.89 -17.73
CA MET A 23 1.59 15.73 -18.78
C MET A 23 2.17 14.31 -18.80
N LYS A 24 2.47 13.76 -17.61
CA LYS A 24 3.03 12.41 -17.44
C LYS A 24 2.15 11.27 -17.96
N LYS A 25 0.84 11.50 -18.15
CA LYS A 25 -0.08 10.48 -18.68
C LYS A 25 0.06 10.28 -20.20
N HIS A 26 0.62 11.26 -20.91
CA HIS A 26 0.74 11.23 -22.37
C HIS A 26 2.13 10.76 -22.83
N LYS A 27 2.19 10.28 -24.07
CA LYS A 27 3.47 9.93 -24.71
C LYS A 27 4.19 11.22 -25.14
N SER A 28 5.51 11.21 -25.05
CA SER A 28 6.40 12.24 -25.62
C SER A 28 7.52 11.55 -26.38
N SER A 29 8.15 12.26 -27.31
CA SER A 29 9.32 11.77 -28.02
C SER A 29 10.56 12.55 -27.59
N LEU A 30 11.67 11.86 -27.38
CA LEU A 30 12.99 12.45 -27.20
C LEU A 30 13.72 12.32 -28.53
N ILE A 31 13.95 13.43 -29.22
CA ILE A 31 14.66 13.46 -30.50
C ILE A 31 16.10 13.81 -30.21
N ILE A 32 17.00 12.82 -30.33
CA ILE A 32 18.43 12.98 -30.09
C ILE A 32 19.11 13.45 -31.37
N ASP A 33 20.02 14.41 -31.28
CA ASP A 33 20.72 14.90 -32.47
C ASP A 33 21.55 13.79 -33.08
N LYS A 34 21.63 13.76 -34.43
CA LYS A 34 22.23 12.65 -35.18
C LYS A 34 23.68 12.36 -34.78
N GLU A 35 24.44 13.37 -34.38
CA GLU A 35 25.83 13.21 -33.92
C GLU A 35 25.95 12.42 -32.60
N TYR A 36 24.89 12.36 -31.78
CA TYR A 36 24.86 11.62 -30.51
C TYR A 36 24.12 10.29 -30.61
N GLU A 37 23.63 9.91 -31.79
CA GLU A 37 22.82 8.69 -31.99
C GLU A 37 23.55 7.41 -31.56
N GLU A 38 24.87 7.34 -31.76
CA GLU A 38 25.68 6.19 -31.34
C GLU A 38 25.60 5.93 -29.82
N GLY A 39 25.44 6.99 -29.02
CA GLY A 39 25.26 6.89 -27.57
C GLY A 39 23.98 6.16 -27.13
N LEU A 40 23.04 5.94 -28.05
CA LEU A 40 21.82 5.17 -27.80
C LEU A 40 22.00 3.66 -27.98
N TYR A 41 23.18 3.16 -28.33
CA TYR A 41 23.41 1.73 -28.54
C TYR A 41 22.85 0.87 -27.38
N ARG A 42 21.94 -0.06 -27.70
CA ARG A 42 21.23 -0.97 -26.77
C ARG A 42 20.34 -0.30 -25.71
N ILE A 43 19.95 0.97 -25.88
CA ILE A 43 19.06 1.64 -24.93
C ILE A 43 17.68 0.99 -24.85
N GLU A 44 17.22 0.35 -25.93
CA GLU A 44 15.96 -0.40 -26.01
C GLU A 44 15.88 -1.61 -25.07
N GLU A 45 17.01 -2.05 -24.49
CA GLU A 45 17.05 -3.07 -23.45
C GLU A 45 16.66 -2.54 -22.06
N ARG A 46 16.36 -1.24 -21.94
CA ARG A 46 15.99 -0.58 -20.68
C ARG A 46 14.51 -0.23 -20.67
N ASP A 47 13.80 -0.68 -19.64
CA ASP A 47 12.39 -0.29 -19.43
C ASP A 47 12.22 1.17 -19.00
N TYR A 48 13.21 1.70 -18.26
CA TYR A 48 13.19 3.04 -17.70
C TYR A 48 14.52 3.75 -17.91
N ILE A 49 14.44 5.05 -18.21
CA ILE A 49 15.58 5.93 -18.38
C ILE A 49 15.35 7.22 -17.59
N GLN A 50 16.42 7.82 -17.10
CA GLN A 50 16.44 9.15 -16.52
C GLN A 50 16.79 10.16 -17.61
N VAL A 51 16.00 11.21 -17.73
CA VAL A 51 16.19 12.29 -18.70
C VAL A 51 16.52 13.56 -17.93
N LEU A 52 17.70 14.12 -18.19
CA LEU A 52 18.07 15.46 -17.74
C LEU A 52 17.76 16.44 -18.87
N PHE A 53 17.10 17.55 -18.53
CA PHE A 53 16.66 18.52 -19.51
C PHE A 53 16.72 19.94 -18.95
N ASN A 54 16.74 20.94 -19.82
CA ASN A 54 16.80 22.34 -19.41
C ASN A 54 15.40 22.97 -19.34
N PHE A 55 15.06 23.64 -18.25
CA PHE A 55 13.88 24.50 -18.16
C PHE A 55 14.12 25.80 -18.94
N HIS A 56 14.23 25.69 -20.27
CA HIS A 56 14.63 26.76 -21.19
C HIS A 56 13.68 27.98 -21.20
N LEU A 57 12.44 27.82 -20.74
CA LEU A 57 11.50 28.94 -20.55
C LEU A 57 11.47 29.49 -19.11
N SER A 58 12.21 28.88 -18.18
CA SER A 58 12.32 29.38 -16.82
C SER A 58 13.31 30.53 -16.79
N GLN A 59 12.79 31.75 -16.79
CA GLN A 59 13.56 32.95 -16.51
C GLN A 59 13.63 33.17 -14.99
N ASP A 60 14.79 33.63 -14.54
CA ASP A 60 15.12 33.89 -13.14
C ASP A 60 14.94 32.70 -12.18
N TYR A 61 15.39 32.88 -10.94
CA TYR A 61 15.19 31.90 -9.89
C TYR A 61 14.73 32.56 -8.59
N LYS A 62 13.99 31.79 -7.79
CA LYS A 62 13.65 32.16 -6.41
C LYS A 62 14.16 31.07 -5.49
N LEU A 63 14.96 31.44 -4.49
CA LEU A 63 15.48 30.48 -3.51
C LEU A 63 14.40 29.90 -2.59
N LYS A 64 13.21 30.52 -2.54
CA LYS A 64 12.05 30.08 -1.76
C LYS A 64 10.76 30.39 -2.51
N GLY A 65 9.80 29.49 -2.47
CA GLY A 65 8.50 29.68 -3.13
C GLY A 65 7.46 28.61 -2.75
N PRO A 66 6.21 28.80 -3.15
CA PRO A 66 5.17 27.80 -2.94
C PRO A 66 5.42 26.56 -3.78
N THR A 67 5.23 25.39 -3.18
CA THR A 67 5.17 24.10 -3.87
C THR A 67 3.78 23.85 -4.45
N TYR A 68 3.63 22.77 -5.22
CA TYR A 68 2.34 22.39 -5.81
C TYR A 68 1.22 22.19 -4.77
N ASN A 69 1.54 21.82 -3.53
CA ASN A 69 0.60 21.68 -2.40
C ASN A 69 0.43 22.96 -1.56
N GLY A 70 0.94 24.12 -2.01
CA GLY A 70 0.78 25.42 -1.34
C GLY A 70 1.75 25.69 -0.18
N GLU A 71 2.50 24.69 0.28
CA GLU A 71 3.54 24.88 1.29
C GLU A 71 4.71 25.72 0.74
N VAL A 72 5.26 26.62 1.56
CA VAL A 72 6.44 27.38 1.13
C VAL A 72 7.70 26.59 1.47
N ARG A 73 8.51 26.27 0.45
CA ARG A 73 9.77 25.54 0.61
C ARG A 73 10.93 26.24 -0.08
N GLY A 74 12.15 25.94 0.35
CA GLY A 74 13.36 26.31 -0.38
C GLY A 74 13.42 25.60 -1.74
N VAL A 75 14.04 26.22 -2.74
CA VAL A 75 14.06 25.69 -4.11
C VAL A 75 14.73 24.31 -4.21
N PHE A 76 15.78 24.09 -3.40
CA PHE A 76 16.48 22.80 -3.28
C PHE A 76 15.71 21.77 -2.46
N ALA A 77 14.69 22.19 -1.69
CA ALA A 77 13.74 21.33 -0.99
C ALA A 77 12.43 21.14 -1.78
N SER A 78 12.44 21.47 -3.07
CA SER A 78 11.28 21.41 -3.97
C SER A 78 11.70 20.94 -5.38
N ARG A 79 10.71 20.80 -6.26
CA ARG A 79 10.91 20.55 -7.70
C ARG A 79 10.54 21.76 -8.57
N SER A 80 10.66 22.97 -8.02
CA SER A 80 10.39 24.20 -8.77
C SER A 80 11.36 24.34 -9.96
N PRO A 81 10.86 24.72 -11.16
CA PRO A 81 11.71 24.99 -12.32
C PRO A 81 12.52 26.30 -12.19
N HIS A 82 12.10 27.23 -11.33
CA HIS A 82 12.77 28.52 -11.09
C HIS A 82 13.94 28.38 -10.11
N ARG A 83 15.04 27.76 -10.58
CA ARG A 83 16.20 27.37 -9.78
C ARG A 83 17.52 27.89 -10.40
N PRO A 84 18.58 28.07 -9.61
CA PRO A 84 19.84 28.66 -10.09
C PRO A 84 20.43 27.94 -11.32
N SER A 85 20.36 26.61 -11.34
CA SER A 85 20.61 25.81 -12.53
C SER A 85 19.29 25.23 -12.99
N SER A 86 18.77 25.73 -14.11
CA SER A 86 17.47 25.38 -14.72
C SER A 86 17.47 23.95 -15.28
N ILE A 87 17.78 22.95 -14.46
CA ILE A 87 17.88 21.54 -14.83
C ILE A 87 16.72 20.77 -14.19
N GLY A 88 15.98 20.08 -15.05
CA GLY A 88 14.98 19.08 -14.70
C GLY A 88 15.56 17.67 -14.79
N LEU A 89 14.99 16.77 -14.00
CA LEU A 89 15.31 15.35 -14.00
C LEU A 89 14.01 14.56 -13.86
N THR A 90 13.74 13.69 -14.83
CA THR A 90 12.55 12.83 -14.81
C THR A 90 12.90 11.42 -15.25
N THR A 91 12.47 10.44 -14.46
CA THR A 91 12.48 9.03 -14.85
C THR A 91 11.24 8.74 -15.69
N VAL A 92 11.46 8.22 -16.90
CA VAL A 92 10.40 7.90 -17.87
C VAL A 92 10.45 6.43 -18.23
N LYS A 93 9.29 5.87 -18.59
CA LYS A 93 9.22 4.55 -19.20
C LYS A 93 9.57 4.66 -20.68
N LEU A 94 10.56 3.93 -21.14
CA LEU A 94 10.86 3.77 -22.56
C LEU A 94 9.83 2.81 -23.16
N LEU A 95 9.15 3.25 -24.21
CA LEU A 95 8.13 2.45 -24.88
C LEU A 95 8.65 1.86 -26.18
N GLU A 96 9.44 2.64 -26.91
CA GLU A 96 9.94 2.28 -28.23
C GLU A 96 11.13 3.17 -28.59
N ARG A 97 12.07 2.63 -29.37
CA ARG A 97 13.12 3.40 -30.05
C ARG A 97 12.90 3.31 -31.56
N ARG A 98 13.07 4.44 -32.25
CA ARG A 98 13.07 4.58 -33.71
C ARG A 98 14.28 5.40 -34.11
N ASP A 99 15.37 4.75 -34.52
CA ASP A 99 16.65 5.42 -34.82
C ASP A 99 17.12 6.30 -33.65
N ASN A 100 17.10 7.63 -33.84
CA ASN A 100 17.45 8.67 -32.87
C ASN A 100 16.24 9.24 -32.09
N GLU A 101 15.04 8.68 -32.25
CA GLU A 101 13.82 9.03 -31.52
C GLU A 101 13.50 7.97 -30.45
N LEU A 102 13.30 8.42 -29.21
CA LEU A 102 12.83 7.58 -28.10
C LEU A 102 11.40 7.96 -27.72
N ILE A 103 10.45 7.05 -27.87
CA ILE A 103 9.07 7.25 -27.44
C ILE A 103 8.96 6.86 -25.98
N VAL A 104 8.54 7.80 -25.14
CA VAL A 104 8.52 7.64 -23.68
C VAL A 104 7.17 8.02 -23.08
N LYS A 105 6.91 7.52 -21.86
CA LYS A 105 5.77 7.91 -21.02
C LYS A 105 6.24 8.32 -19.63
N GLY A 106 5.61 9.35 -19.06
CA GLY A 106 5.95 9.86 -17.73
C GLY A 106 6.84 11.11 -17.73
N LEU A 107 7.07 11.72 -18.89
CA LEU A 107 7.81 12.97 -19.02
C LEU A 107 6.93 14.19 -18.67
N ASP A 108 7.49 15.18 -17.99
CA ASP A 108 6.88 16.46 -17.59
C ASP A 108 7.64 17.66 -18.19
N ALA A 109 8.09 17.51 -19.44
CA ALA A 109 8.73 18.54 -20.24
C ALA A 109 7.81 18.97 -21.40
N ILE A 110 7.84 20.26 -21.71
CA ILE A 110 7.07 20.84 -22.81
C ILE A 110 7.76 20.59 -24.16
N ASP A 111 7.03 20.82 -25.25
CA ASP A 111 7.56 20.77 -26.61
C ASP A 111 8.76 21.73 -26.77
N GLY A 112 9.79 21.27 -27.47
CA GLY A 112 11.01 22.03 -27.72
C GLY A 112 12.04 22.04 -26.57
N THR A 113 11.74 21.39 -25.43
CA THR A 113 12.64 21.36 -24.26
C THR A 113 14.00 20.73 -24.61
N PRO A 114 15.14 21.43 -24.38
CA PRO A 114 16.48 20.88 -24.59
C PRO A 114 16.78 19.69 -23.66
N ILE A 115 17.30 18.61 -24.23
CA ILE A 115 17.78 17.44 -23.51
C ILE A 115 19.27 17.64 -23.26
N LEU A 116 19.70 17.38 -22.03
CA LEU A 116 21.10 17.57 -21.60
C LEU A 116 21.83 16.23 -21.45
N ASP A 117 21.13 15.20 -20.97
CA ASP A 117 21.71 13.87 -20.73
C ASP A 117 20.62 12.80 -20.58
N ILE A 118 20.99 11.54 -20.84
CA ILE A 118 20.14 10.36 -20.66
C ILE A 118 20.94 9.27 -19.95
N LYS A 119 20.38 8.70 -18.88
CA LYS A 119 20.99 7.60 -18.13
C LYS A 119 20.03 6.42 -17.97
N PRO A 120 20.52 5.17 -17.98
CA PRO A 120 19.67 4.04 -17.63
C PRO A 120 19.22 4.17 -16.17
N PHE A 121 17.94 3.89 -15.90
CA PHE A 121 17.48 3.78 -14.51
C PHE A 121 17.93 2.42 -13.96
N SER A 122 18.62 2.41 -12.82
CA SER A 122 19.13 1.19 -12.19
C SER A 122 18.69 1.11 -10.73
N LEU A 123 17.92 0.10 -10.36
CA LEU A 123 17.54 -0.11 -8.96
C LEU A 123 18.76 -0.35 -8.04
N SER A 124 19.85 -0.95 -8.53
CA SER A 124 21.02 -1.23 -7.69
C SER A 124 21.89 0.00 -7.41
N MET A 125 21.87 1.01 -8.29
CA MET A 125 22.68 2.22 -8.18
C MET A 125 21.84 3.44 -7.78
N ASP A 126 20.64 3.57 -8.33
CA ASP A 126 19.71 4.66 -8.01
C ASP A 126 18.86 4.35 -6.79
N ASP A 127 18.65 3.07 -6.43
CA ASP A 127 17.81 2.69 -5.29
C ASP A 127 18.56 2.13 -4.09
N LYS A 128 19.80 1.59 -4.11
CA LYS A 128 20.44 1.17 -2.84
C LYS A 128 20.63 2.32 -1.84
N GLU A 129 21.05 3.48 -2.32
CA GLU A 129 21.20 4.68 -1.49
C GLU A 129 19.83 5.29 -1.14
N LYS A 130 18.83 5.23 -2.05
CA LYS A 130 17.44 5.62 -1.75
C LYS A 130 16.68 4.61 -0.89
N GLU A 131 17.10 3.36 -0.86
CA GLU A 131 16.60 2.27 -0.05
C GLU A 131 17.24 2.39 1.33
N GLU A 132 18.52 2.72 1.45
CA GLU A 132 19.12 3.07 2.75
C GLU A 132 18.54 4.36 3.34
N ILE A 133 18.46 5.46 2.57
CA ILE A 133 17.80 6.71 2.99
C ILE A 133 16.29 6.49 3.21
N GLY A 134 15.67 5.70 2.34
CA GLY A 134 14.27 5.28 2.45
C GLY A 134 14.05 4.46 3.71
N ASN A 135 14.96 3.57 4.05
CA ASN A 135 14.94 2.74 5.25
C ASN A 135 15.17 3.60 6.49
N GLU A 136 16.05 4.60 6.47
CA GLU A 136 16.16 5.57 7.57
C GLU A 136 14.90 6.40 7.76
N TYR A 137 14.30 6.87 6.68
CA TYR A 137 13.03 7.61 6.74
C TYR A 137 11.88 6.71 7.20
N ASN A 138 11.84 5.46 6.74
CA ASN A 138 10.86 4.44 7.12
C ASN A 138 11.07 3.97 8.56
N LYS A 139 12.30 3.94 9.10
CA LYS A 139 12.56 3.67 10.54
C LYS A 139 11.77 4.62 11.43
N LYS A 140 11.73 5.91 11.04
CA LYS A 140 10.95 6.93 11.75
C LYS A 140 9.46 6.94 11.38
N ASN A 141 9.11 6.36 10.24
CA ASN A 141 7.75 6.39 9.69
C ASN A 141 7.40 5.04 9.01
N PRO A 142 7.23 3.95 9.78
CA PRO A 142 7.17 2.60 9.22
C PRO A 142 5.99 2.38 8.27
N ARG A 143 4.92 3.17 8.40
CA ARG A 143 3.73 3.09 7.55
C ARG A 143 3.73 4.05 6.36
N VAL A 144 4.77 4.85 6.13
CA VAL A 144 4.71 5.94 5.14
C VAL A 144 4.50 5.44 3.71
N LYS A 145 5.04 4.27 3.35
CA LYS A 145 4.81 3.64 2.05
C LYS A 145 3.34 3.27 1.86
N ILE A 146 2.74 2.63 2.85
CA ILE A 146 1.31 2.26 2.84
C ILE A 146 0.44 3.50 2.72
N LEU A 147 0.70 4.52 3.54
CA LEU A 147 -0.07 5.78 3.53
C LEU A 147 0.04 6.53 2.19
N LYS A 148 1.20 6.51 1.54
CA LYS A 148 1.36 7.08 0.18
C LYS A 148 0.49 6.35 -0.85
N LEU A 149 0.44 5.02 -0.79
CA LEU A 149 -0.38 4.21 -1.70
C LEU A 149 -1.88 4.42 -1.45
N ILE A 150 -2.30 4.52 -0.18
CA ILE A 150 -3.69 4.85 0.18
C ILE A 150 -4.08 6.22 -0.41
N ARG A 151 -3.24 7.25 -0.22
CA ARG A 151 -3.49 8.59 -0.79
C ARG A 151 -3.57 8.57 -2.32
N ALA A 152 -2.69 7.81 -2.96
CA ALA A 152 -2.68 7.62 -4.41
C ALA A 152 -3.80 6.70 -4.92
N GLN A 153 -4.55 6.05 -4.04
CA GLN A 153 -5.55 5.01 -4.37
C GLN A 153 -4.97 3.85 -5.19
N ASP A 154 -3.71 3.51 -4.93
CA ASP A 154 -3.05 2.38 -5.59
C ASP A 154 -3.40 1.07 -4.88
N LEU A 155 -4.65 0.64 -5.05
CA LEU A 155 -5.18 -0.60 -4.48
C LEU A 155 -4.43 -1.83 -5.00
N LYS A 156 -3.89 -1.78 -6.23
CA LYS A 156 -3.10 -2.87 -6.81
C LYS A 156 -1.84 -3.11 -5.98
N SER A 157 -1.07 -2.05 -5.73
CA SER A 157 0.15 -2.15 -4.92
C SER A 157 -0.14 -2.47 -3.46
N LEU A 158 -1.24 -1.96 -2.90
CA LEU A 158 -1.67 -2.32 -1.54
C LEU A 158 -2.02 -3.81 -1.43
N LEU A 159 -2.76 -4.35 -2.39
CA LEU A 159 -3.13 -5.77 -2.41
C LEU A 159 -1.90 -6.67 -2.56
N ILE A 160 -0.96 -6.32 -3.44
CA ILE A 160 0.30 -7.07 -3.60
C ILE A 160 1.07 -7.13 -2.28
N GLN A 161 1.15 -6.02 -1.54
CA GLN A 161 1.88 -6.00 -0.28
C GLN A 161 1.09 -6.66 0.86
N ALA A 162 -0.24 -6.53 0.90
CA ALA A 162 -1.07 -7.24 1.87
C ALA A 162 -0.94 -8.78 1.69
N ALA A 163 -0.80 -9.24 0.44
CA ALA A 163 -0.60 -10.65 0.14
C ALA A 163 0.74 -11.20 0.65
N SER A 164 1.76 -10.36 0.89
CA SER A 164 3.01 -10.84 1.50
C SER A 164 2.85 -11.15 3.00
N LEU A 165 1.91 -10.48 3.68
CA LEU A 165 1.51 -10.84 5.04
C LEU A 165 0.61 -12.09 5.02
N HIS A 166 -0.37 -12.11 4.10
CA HIS A 166 -1.43 -13.12 4.08
C HIS A 166 -1.02 -14.46 3.43
N GLY A 167 -0.03 -14.45 2.53
CA GLY A 167 0.50 -15.62 1.84
C GLY A 167 -0.16 -15.98 0.50
N HIS A 168 -1.29 -15.37 0.14
CA HIS A 168 -1.93 -15.58 -1.17
C HIS A 168 -2.89 -14.44 -1.53
N PHE A 169 -3.43 -14.48 -2.76
CA PHE A 169 -4.48 -13.57 -3.22
C PHE A 169 -5.85 -14.24 -3.09
N CYS A 170 -6.80 -13.56 -2.44
CA CYS A 170 -8.18 -14.00 -2.39
C CYS A 170 -9.16 -12.80 -2.31
N PRO A 171 -10.43 -12.98 -2.72
CA PRO A 171 -11.46 -11.94 -2.64
C PRO A 171 -11.60 -11.31 -1.26
N GLY A 172 -11.49 -12.11 -0.18
CA GLY A 172 -11.56 -11.60 1.19
C GLY A 172 -10.47 -10.58 1.49
N LEU A 173 -9.22 -10.89 1.14
CA LEU A 173 -8.09 -9.97 1.30
C LEU A 173 -8.30 -8.68 0.48
N ALA A 174 -8.75 -8.81 -0.77
CA ALA A 174 -9.05 -7.67 -1.64
C ALA A 174 -10.09 -6.73 -1.01
N LEU A 175 -11.20 -7.28 -0.50
CA LEU A 175 -12.22 -6.52 0.21
C LEU A 175 -11.67 -5.81 1.44
N GLY A 176 -10.84 -6.48 2.24
CA GLY A 176 -10.22 -5.89 3.43
C GLY A 176 -9.30 -4.72 3.05
N VAL A 177 -8.48 -4.89 2.02
CA VAL A 177 -7.61 -3.82 1.51
C VAL A 177 -8.43 -2.62 1.02
N MET A 178 -9.51 -2.85 0.27
CA MET A 178 -10.39 -1.78 -0.18
C MET A 178 -11.03 -1.03 0.99
N ALA A 179 -11.62 -1.76 1.93
CA ALA A 179 -12.39 -1.18 3.03
C ALA A 179 -11.48 -0.38 3.99
N GLY A 180 -10.34 -0.94 4.39
CA GLY A 180 -9.40 -0.26 5.27
C GLY A 180 -8.70 0.93 4.59
N SER A 181 -8.29 0.79 3.32
CA SER A 181 -7.72 1.91 2.54
C SER A 181 -8.71 3.06 2.38
N TYR A 182 -9.96 2.75 2.02
CA TYR A 182 -11.03 3.76 1.89
C TYR A 182 -11.23 4.49 3.22
N SER A 183 -11.33 3.76 4.33
CA SER A 183 -11.59 4.33 5.65
C SER A 183 -10.49 5.25 6.14
N ILE A 184 -9.23 4.83 6.03
CA ILE A 184 -8.08 5.68 6.38
C ILE A 184 -8.05 6.95 5.55
N LYS A 185 -8.30 6.84 4.24
CA LYS A 185 -8.33 8.00 3.35
C LYS A 185 -9.49 8.95 3.69
N LYS A 186 -10.69 8.40 3.91
CA LYS A 186 -11.93 9.15 4.16
C LYS A 186 -11.86 9.91 5.49
N MET A 187 -11.42 9.24 6.55
CA MET A 187 -11.35 9.84 7.89
C MET A 187 -10.11 10.72 8.08
N GLY A 188 -9.06 10.53 7.27
CA GLY A 188 -7.80 11.25 7.41
C GLY A 188 -6.97 10.82 8.64
N TRP A 189 -7.40 9.78 9.33
CA TRP A 189 -6.73 9.25 10.51
C TRP A 189 -5.55 8.35 10.15
N ARG A 190 -4.63 8.16 11.12
CA ARG A 190 -3.46 7.30 10.96
C ARG A 190 -3.15 6.60 12.28
N SER A 191 -2.77 5.33 12.20
CA SER A 191 -2.23 4.62 13.37
C SER A 191 -0.80 5.10 13.65
N GLU A 192 -0.52 5.36 14.92
CA GLU A 192 0.81 5.67 15.44
C GLU A 192 1.51 4.43 16.01
N GLY A 193 0.97 3.24 15.73
CA GLY A 193 1.43 1.98 16.33
C GLY A 193 0.92 1.77 17.75
N LEU A 194 -0.06 2.57 18.18
CA LEU A 194 -0.72 2.54 19.47
C LEU A 194 -2.25 2.56 19.28
N GLU A 195 -2.99 2.54 20.38
CA GLU A 195 -4.45 2.55 20.44
C GLU A 195 -5.09 3.94 20.12
N ASN A 196 -4.45 4.78 19.30
CA ASN A 196 -4.97 6.11 18.94
C ASN A 196 -6.13 6.05 17.92
N ILE A 197 -6.13 5.01 17.10
CA ILE A 197 -7.27 4.56 16.32
C ILE A 197 -7.44 3.06 16.51
N LEU A 198 -8.66 2.58 16.39
CA LEU A 198 -9.02 1.20 16.61
C LEU A 198 -9.74 0.64 15.38
N SER A 199 -9.46 -0.62 15.06
CA SER A 199 -10.24 -1.39 14.10
C SER A 199 -10.98 -2.50 14.82
N ILE A 200 -12.30 -2.48 14.75
CA ILE A 200 -13.15 -3.54 15.28
C ILE A 200 -13.55 -4.43 14.11
N VAL A 201 -12.99 -5.64 14.02
CA VAL A 201 -13.36 -6.63 13.00
C VAL A 201 -14.41 -7.58 13.55
N GLU A 202 -15.36 -7.97 12.69
CA GLU A 202 -16.49 -8.83 13.06
C GLU A 202 -16.34 -10.28 12.55
N THR A 203 -15.16 -10.63 12.04
CA THR A 203 -14.82 -11.93 11.44
C THR A 203 -13.32 -12.24 11.59
N ASN A 204 -12.95 -13.51 11.58
CA ASN A 204 -11.57 -14.03 11.64
C ASN A 204 -11.05 -14.57 10.28
N ASN A 205 -11.60 -14.09 9.16
CA ASN A 205 -11.17 -14.52 7.83
C ASN A 205 -10.17 -13.54 7.16
N CYS A 206 -9.76 -13.84 5.92
CA CYS A 206 -8.80 -13.07 5.12
C CYS A 206 -9.09 -11.56 5.02
N PHE A 207 -10.35 -11.14 5.17
CA PHE A 207 -10.76 -9.74 5.22
C PHE A 207 -10.01 -8.97 6.31
N SER A 208 -9.89 -9.58 7.49
CA SER A 208 -9.27 -8.96 8.66
C SER A 208 -7.78 -8.67 8.45
N ASP A 209 -7.06 -9.48 7.68
CA ASP A 209 -5.66 -9.22 7.34
C ASP A 209 -5.50 -8.00 6.43
N GLY A 210 -6.43 -7.81 5.49
CA GLY A 210 -6.48 -6.60 4.66
C GLY A 210 -6.74 -5.34 5.50
N ILE A 211 -7.62 -5.44 6.50
CA ILE A 211 -7.86 -4.36 7.48
C ILE A 211 -6.60 -4.07 8.28
N GLN A 212 -5.97 -5.08 8.87
CA GLN A 212 -4.74 -4.92 9.66
C GLN A 212 -3.64 -4.25 8.83
N TYR A 213 -3.42 -4.72 7.61
CA TYR A 213 -2.40 -4.21 6.71
C TYR A 213 -2.60 -2.72 6.40
N THR A 214 -3.81 -2.34 5.99
CA THR A 214 -4.11 -0.98 5.51
C THR A 214 -4.32 0.04 6.62
N THR A 215 -4.97 -0.33 7.72
CA THR A 215 -5.23 0.57 8.86
C THR A 215 -4.01 0.72 9.77
N GLY A 216 -3.24 -0.36 9.94
CA GLY A 216 -2.20 -0.46 10.97
C GLY A 216 -2.72 -0.79 12.35
N CYS A 217 -4.02 -1.04 12.46
CA CYS A 217 -4.59 -1.61 13.66
C CYS A 217 -4.32 -3.12 13.66
N THR A 218 -3.41 -3.59 14.50
CA THR A 218 -2.99 -5.00 14.50
C THR A 218 -3.27 -5.66 15.84
N PHE A 219 -3.28 -6.99 15.84
CA PHE A 219 -3.42 -7.75 17.08
C PHE A 219 -2.34 -7.39 18.11
N GLY A 220 -1.08 -7.32 17.68
CA GLY A 220 0.06 -7.13 18.57
C GLY A 220 0.23 -5.72 19.17
N ASN A 221 -0.36 -4.69 18.55
CA ASN A 221 -0.33 -3.32 19.09
C ASN A 221 -1.63 -2.94 19.83
N ASN A 222 -2.47 -3.94 20.16
CA ASN A 222 -3.73 -3.83 20.90
C ASN A 222 -4.81 -2.93 20.27
N SER A 223 -4.62 -2.49 19.03
CA SER A 223 -5.58 -1.60 18.36
C SER A 223 -6.55 -2.33 17.42
N LEU A 224 -6.40 -3.64 17.25
CA LEU A 224 -7.39 -4.51 16.63
C LEU A 224 -8.26 -5.17 17.70
N ILE A 225 -9.56 -4.93 17.63
CA ILE A 225 -10.57 -5.60 18.46
C ILE A 225 -11.29 -6.61 17.58
N TYR A 226 -11.34 -7.87 18.01
CA TYR A 226 -12.14 -8.89 17.35
C TYR A 226 -13.45 -9.13 18.10
N ARG A 227 -14.58 -8.91 17.43
CA ARG A 227 -15.92 -9.30 17.88
C ARG A 227 -16.38 -10.49 17.04
N ASP A 228 -16.51 -11.66 17.64
CA ASP A 228 -16.81 -12.89 16.91
C ASP A 228 -18.29 -13.01 16.51
N TYR A 229 -18.74 -12.14 15.60
CA TYR A 229 -20.12 -12.08 15.12
C TYR A 229 -20.34 -12.82 13.79
N GLY A 230 -19.25 -13.26 13.15
CA GLY A 230 -19.29 -13.91 11.83
C GLY A 230 -19.68 -12.99 10.67
N LYS A 231 -19.66 -11.66 10.86
CA LYS A 231 -20.02 -10.68 9.84
C LYS A 231 -18.76 -10.22 9.12
N THR A 232 -18.75 -10.24 7.78
CA THR A 232 -17.69 -9.60 6.99
C THR A 232 -17.86 -8.07 7.04
N ALA A 233 -17.49 -7.51 8.18
CA ALA A 233 -17.63 -6.11 8.52
C ALA A 233 -16.46 -5.66 9.39
N PHE A 234 -16.16 -4.37 9.35
CA PHE A 234 -15.30 -3.75 10.33
C PHE A 234 -15.73 -2.32 10.64
N THR A 235 -15.28 -1.82 11.79
CA THR A 235 -15.42 -0.41 12.20
C THR A 235 -14.04 0.19 12.41
N LEU A 236 -13.79 1.35 11.79
CA LEU A 236 -12.65 2.21 12.13
C LEU A 236 -13.13 3.32 13.07
N THR A 237 -12.49 3.50 14.22
CA THR A 237 -12.97 4.42 15.26
C THR A 237 -11.82 5.02 16.08
N GLN A 238 -12.08 6.14 16.75
CA GLN A 238 -11.19 6.70 17.78
C GLN A 238 -11.65 6.25 19.17
N ARG A 239 -10.98 6.74 20.22
CA ARG A 239 -11.24 6.34 21.61
C ARG A 239 -12.51 6.93 22.20
N ASP A 240 -13.05 7.98 21.59
CA ASP A 240 -14.37 8.54 21.89
C ASP A 240 -15.53 7.67 21.38
N GLY A 241 -15.24 6.66 20.56
CA GLY A 241 -16.24 5.75 20.00
C GLY A 241 -16.87 6.22 18.69
N GLU A 242 -16.57 7.43 18.22
CA GLU A 242 -17.01 7.88 16.90
C GLU A 242 -16.23 7.15 15.81
N GLY A 243 -16.92 6.70 14.76
CA GLY A 243 -16.29 5.91 13.74
C GLY A 243 -17.13 5.66 12.50
N MET A 244 -16.54 4.88 11.61
CA MET A 244 -17.16 4.45 10.37
C MET A 244 -17.16 2.93 10.32
N ARG A 245 -18.35 2.36 10.17
CA ARG A 245 -18.56 0.92 9.98
C ARG A 245 -18.83 0.62 8.52
N MET A 246 -18.14 -0.40 8.01
CA MET A 246 -18.32 -0.93 6.66
C MET A 246 -18.69 -2.40 6.73
N ILE A 247 -19.75 -2.80 6.03
CA ILE A 247 -20.20 -4.19 5.92
C ILE A 247 -20.31 -4.56 4.46
N VAL A 248 -19.80 -5.74 4.10
CA VAL A 248 -19.93 -6.27 2.73
C VAL A 248 -21.41 -6.51 2.43
N LYS A 249 -21.90 -5.99 1.30
CA LYS A 249 -23.30 -6.12 0.90
C LYS A 249 -23.69 -7.58 0.66
N LYS A 250 -24.94 -7.91 0.98
CA LYS A 250 -25.50 -9.27 0.81
C LYS A 250 -25.37 -9.78 -0.64
N ASN A 251 -25.60 -8.90 -1.61
CA ASN A 251 -25.54 -9.22 -3.05
C ASN A 251 -24.10 -9.38 -3.59
N PHE A 252 -23.07 -9.24 -2.75
CA PHE A 252 -21.69 -9.45 -3.18
C PHE A 252 -21.46 -10.88 -3.65
N TYR A 253 -21.98 -11.88 -2.94
CA TYR A 253 -21.85 -13.29 -3.34
C TYR A 253 -22.56 -13.58 -4.67
N GLU A 254 -23.74 -13.01 -4.88
CA GLU A 254 -24.46 -13.10 -6.15
C GLU A 254 -23.66 -12.42 -7.28
N THR A 255 -23.01 -11.28 -6.97
CA THR A 255 -22.13 -10.57 -7.89
C THR A 255 -20.91 -11.42 -8.26
N LEU A 256 -20.31 -12.12 -7.30
CA LEU A 256 -19.21 -13.06 -7.57
C LEU A 256 -19.67 -14.22 -8.46
N GLN A 257 -20.80 -14.84 -8.16
CA GLN A 257 -21.35 -15.93 -8.96
C GLN A 257 -21.65 -15.50 -10.40
N ARG A 258 -22.24 -14.31 -10.57
CA ARG A 258 -22.60 -13.78 -11.89
C ARG A 258 -21.38 -13.37 -12.71
N ASN A 259 -20.44 -12.66 -12.09
CA ASN A 259 -19.34 -12.01 -12.80
C ASN A 259 -18.08 -12.91 -12.87
N PHE A 260 -17.96 -13.89 -11.97
CA PHE A 260 -16.83 -14.83 -11.89
C PHE A 260 -17.32 -16.28 -11.65
N PRO A 261 -18.17 -16.83 -12.55
CA PRO A 261 -18.81 -18.13 -12.35
C PRO A 261 -17.82 -19.29 -12.21
N GLU A 262 -16.70 -19.23 -12.93
CA GLU A 262 -15.64 -20.25 -12.84
C GLU A 262 -15.00 -20.28 -11.44
N TYR A 263 -14.72 -19.10 -10.87
CA TYR A 263 -14.20 -18.99 -9.51
C TYR A 263 -15.23 -19.50 -8.50
N ALA A 264 -16.50 -19.11 -8.63
CA ALA A 264 -17.55 -19.55 -7.72
C ALA A 264 -17.72 -21.08 -7.70
N ALA A 265 -17.68 -21.72 -8.87
CA ALA A 265 -17.77 -23.18 -8.98
C ALA A 265 -16.58 -23.90 -8.31
N ILE A 266 -15.36 -23.38 -8.48
CA ILE A 266 -14.17 -23.97 -7.87
C ILE A 266 -14.11 -23.67 -6.36
N TYR A 267 -14.55 -22.50 -5.94
CA TYR A 267 -14.65 -22.14 -4.52
C TYR A 267 -15.53 -23.14 -3.75
N GLU A 268 -16.68 -23.51 -4.32
CA GLU A 268 -17.56 -24.53 -3.71
C GLU A 268 -16.81 -25.86 -3.52
N LYS A 269 -16.09 -26.34 -4.55
CA LYS A 269 -15.32 -27.59 -4.47
C LYS A 269 -14.22 -27.54 -3.42
N VAL A 270 -13.40 -26.48 -3.44
CA VAL A 270 -12.21 -26.39 -2.58
C VAL A 270 -12.57 -26.04 -1.13
N ILE A 271 -13.45 -25.06 -0.93
CA ILE A 271 -13.72 -24.52 0.41
C ILE A 271 -14.90 -25.23 1.07
N THR A 272 -15.99 -25.46 0.34
CA THR A 272 -17.21 -26.06 0.91
C THR A 272 -17.10 -27.59 0.96
N LYS A 273 -16.67 -28.22 -0.14
CA LYS A 273 -16.53 -29.68 -0.25
C LYS A 273 -15.17 -30.21 0.19
N ARG A 274 -14.21 -29.32 0.49
CA ARG A 274 -12.84 -29.64 0.93
C ARG A 274 -12.08 -30.55 -0.04
N GLU A 275 -12.38 -30.46 -1.34
CA GLU A 275 -11.61 -31.13 -2.38
C GLU A 275 -10.21 -30.50 -2.51
N ASN A 276 -9.15 -31.31 -2.50
CA ASN A 276 -7.78 -30.84 -2.34
C ASN A 276 -6.79 -31.39 -3.38
N SER A 277 -7.26 -31.75 -4.58
CA SER A 277 -6.36 -32.23 -5.63
C SER A 277 -5.39 -31.11 -6.08
N PRO A 278 -4.11 -31.43 -6.37
CA PRO A 278 -3.12 -30.41 -6.72
C PRO A 278 -3.54 -29.53 -7.90
N GLN A 279 -4.14 -30.12 -8.95
CA GLN A 279 -4.60 -29.40 -10.12
C GLN A 279 -5.73 -28.42 -9.79
N LEU A 280 -6.66 -28.84 -8.91
CA LEU A 280 -7.77 -28.00 -8.47
C LEU A 280 -7.25 -26.83 -7.63
N LEU A 281 -6.29 -27.07 -6.72
CA LEU A 281 -5.70 -26.02 -5.89
C LEU A 281 -4.90 -25.00 -6.69
N THR A 282 -4.14 -25.43 -7.71
CA THR A 282 -3.45 -24.51 -8.63
C THR A 282 -4.44 -23.62 -9.36
N LYS A 283 -5.47 -24.22 -9.98
CA LYS A 283 -6.50 -23.48 -10.70
C LYS A 283 -7.29 -22.53 -9.79
N PHE A 284 -7.57 -22.96 -8.55
CA PHE A 284 -8.21 -22.11 -7.54
C PHE A 284 -7.36 -20.88 -7.21
N ARG A 285 -6.04 -21.03 -7.03
CA ARG A 285 -5.13 -19.90 -6.75
C ARG A 285 -5.06 -18.92 -7.91
N GLU A 286 -4.96 -19.41 -9.14
CA GLU A 286 -4.95 -18.57 -10.36
C GLU A 286 -6.23 -17.74 -10.45
N LEU A 287 -7.40 -18.39 -10.35
CA LEU A 287 -8.68 -17.70 -10.42
C LEU A 287 -8.91 -16.77 -9.22
N ALA A 288 -8.47 -17.16 -8.02
CA ALA A 288 -8.55 -16.31 -6.84
C ALA A 288 -7.72 -15.02 -7.04
N GLN A 289 -6.52 -15.14 -7.62
CA GLN A 289 -5.69 -14.00 -7.98
C GLN A 289 -6.40 -13.08 -8.99
N GLU A 290 -6.83 -13.62 -10.13
CA GLU A 290 -7.51 -12.84 -11.17
C GLU A 290 -8.76 -12.13 -10.63
N THR A 291 -9.59 -12.86 -9.88
CA THR A 291 -10.82 -12.33 -9.27
C THR A 291 -10.49 -11.23 -8.26
N SER A 292 -9.45 -11.39 -7.44
CA SER A 292 -9.02 -10.37 -6.47
C SER A 292 -8.63 -9.06 -7.15
N PHE A 293 -7.85 -9.12 -8.24
CA PHE A 293 -7.45 -7.93 -9.00
C PHE A 293 -8.60 -7.33 -9.84
N ALA A 294 -9.64 -8.09 -10.12
CA ALA A 294 -10.87 -7.57 -10.72
C ALA A 294 -11.74 -6.84 -9.69
N ILE A 295 -11.90 -7.39 -8.48
CA ILE A 295 -12.70 -6.80 -7.39
C ILE A 295 -12.21 -5.39 -7.01
N ILE A 296 -10.90 -5.18 -6.92
CA ILE A 296 -10.34 -3.87 -6.54
C ILE A 296 -10.62 -2.74 -7.55
N LYS A 297 -11.24 -3.04 -8.69
CA LYS A 297 -11.65 -2.06 -9.70
C LYS A 297 -13.10 -1.60 -9.54
N TYR A 298 -13.88 -2.23 -8.66
CA TYR A 298 -15.25 -1.83 -8.39
C TYR A 298 -15.28 -0.57 -7.51
N ASP A 299 -16.34 0.22 -7.63
CA ASP A 299 -16.58 1.32 -6.69
C ASP A 299 -16.93 0.76 -5.31
N ILE A 300 -16.49 1.45 -4.26
CA ILE A 300 -16.62 0.95 -2.89
C ILE A 300 -18.10 0.81 -2.49
N GLU A 301 -18.96 1.71 -2.96
CA GLU A 301 -20.40 1.72 -2.68
C GLU A 301 -21.14 0.57 -3.36
N GLN A 302 -20.54 -0.09 -4.36
CA GLN A 302 -21.10 -1.31 -4.95
C GLN A 302 -20.87 -2.53 -4.04
N LEU A 303 -19.84 -2.48 -3.19
CA LEU A 303 -19.38 -3.62 -2.39
C LEU A 303 -19.77 -3.51 -0.91
N PHE A 304 -19.89 -2.28 -0.38
CA PHE A 304 -20.09 -2.04 1.04
C PHE A 304 -21.29 -1.15 1.34
N ASP A 305 -22.01 -1.46 2.42
CA ASP A 305 -22.81 -0.46 3.13
C ASP A 305 -21.90 0.26 4.13
N ILE A 306 -21.90 1.60 4.05
CA ILE A 306 -21.00 2.47 4.82
C ILE A 306 -21.84 3.32 5.76
N GLN A 307 -21.53 3.29 7.05
CA GLN A 307 -22.31 3.96 8.09
C GLN A 307 -21.39 4.73 9.04
N GLN A 308 -21.73 5.98 9.34
CA GLN A 308 -21.16 6.68 10.49
C GLN A 308 -21.84 6.14 11.75
N ILE A 309 -21.07 5.76 12.76
CA ILE A 309 -21.60 5.18 13.99
C ILE A 309 -20.87 5.71 15.22
N GLU A 310 -21.50 5.50 16.37
CA GLU A 310 -20.88 5.57 17.69
C GLU A 310 -20.87 4.15 18.28
N THR A 311 -19.73 3.71 18.81
CA THR A 311 -19.56 2.36 19.37
C THR A 311 -18.85 2.40 20.71
N SER A 312 -19.21 1.47 21.60
CA SER A 312 -18.46 1.27 22.84
C SER A 312 -17.07 0.69 22.55
N ILE A 313 -16.07 1.24 23.25
CA ILE A 313 -14.66 0.87 23.15
C ILE A 313 -14.19 0.31 24.50
N PRO A 314 -13.50 -0.85 24.54
CA PRO A 314 -12.87 -1.37 25.76
C PRO A 314 -11.86 -0.38 26.36
N GLU A 315 -11.60 -0.46 27.66
CA GLU A 315 -10.50 0.30 28.29
C GLU A 315 -9.15 0.00 27.64
N TYR A 316 -8.19 0.90 27.81
CA TYR A 316 -6.81 0.70 27.35
C TYR A 316 -6.23 -0.60 27.92
N ALA A 317 -5.38 -1.26 27.14
CA ALA A 317 -4.64 -2.41 27.63
C ALA A 317 -3.78 -2.00 28.84
N ARG A 318 -4.01 -2.64 29.99
CA ARG A 318 -3.25 -2.38 31.22
C ARG A 318 -1.92 -3.11 31.16
N MET A 319 -0.86 -2.49 31.67
CA MET A 319 0.39 -3.23 31.94
C MET A 319 0.17 -4.12 33.16
N HIS A 320 0.53 -5.39 33.02
CA HIS A 320 0.44 -6.38 34.08
C HIS A 320 1.83 -6.87 34.41
N ASP A 321 2.05 -7.23 35.68
CA ASP A 321 3.33 -7.73 36.12
C ASP A 321 3.63 -9.11 35.49
N SER A 322 4.92 -9.37 35.30
CA SER A 322 5.43 -10.68 34.92
C SER A 322 5.70 -11.49 36.19
N LEU A 323 5.06 -12.65 36.29
CA LEU A 323 5.30 -13.63 37.33
C LEU A 323 6.15 -14.79 36.80
N VAL A 324 6.81 -15.53 37.69
CA VAL A 324 7.56 -16.75 37.34
C VAL A 324 6.78 -17.96 37.82
N CYS A 325 6.62 -18.96 36.96
CA CYS A 325 5.91 -20.19 37.31
C CYS A 325 6.77 -21.08 38.21
N ASP A 326 6.25 -21.48 39.37
CA ASP A 326 6.94 -22.32 40.35
C ASP A 326 7.24 -23.75 39.84
N LYS A 327 6.54 -24.21 38.79
CA LYS A 327 6.70 -25.57 38.22
C LYS A 327 7.68 -25.62 37.04
N CYS A 328 7.54 -24.72 36.06
CA CYS A 328 8.36 -24.74 34.85
C CYS A 328 9.47 -23.67 34.81
N GLY A 329 9.43 -22.68 35.70
CA GLY A 329 10.39 -21.56 35.73
C GLY A 329 10.19 -20.50 34.64
N GLU A 330 9.15 -20.61 33.82
CA GLU A 330 8.87 -19.64 32.74
C GLU A 330 8.16 -18.39 33.27
N SER A 331 8.47 -17.23 32.66
CA SER A 331 7.79 -15.96 32.92
C SER A 331 6.43 -15.92 32.21
N PHE A 332 5.39 -15.45 32.89
CA PHE A 332 4.05 -15.29 32.33
C PHE A 332 3.34 -14.05 32.90
N MET A 333 2.29 -13.58 32.22
CA MET A 333 1.50 -12.42 32.68
C MET A 333 0.67 -12.77 33.91
N GLU A 334 0.63 -11.91 34.93
CA GLU A 334 -0.18 -12.10 36.15
C GLU A 334 -1.65 -12.46 35.86
N THR A 335 -2.25 -11.83 34.85
CA THR A 335 -3.64 -12.08 34.42
C THR A 335 -3.87 -13.44 33.75
N ARG A 336 -2.82 -14.26 33.64
CA ARG A 336 -2.81 -15.63 33.11
C ARG A 336 -2.35 -16.64 34.17
N MET A 337 -2.52 -16.31 35.45
CA MET A 337 -2.25 -17.23 36.56
C MET A 337 -3.39 -18.23 36.74
N ALA A 338 -3.06 -19.52 36.84
CA ALA A 338 -3.97 -20.56 37.33
C ALA A 338 -3.81 -20.64 38.85
N LYS A 339 -4.78 -20.12 39.62
CA LYS A 339 -4.73 -20.16 41.08
C LYS A 339 -5.05 -21.55 41.61
N GLU A 340 -4.16 -22.08 42.45
CA GLU A 340 -4.51 -22.89 43.63
C GLU A 340 -3.33 -22.92 44.62
N ASN A 341 -3.58 -22.58 45.90
CA ASN A 341 -2.73 -22.83 47.08
C ASN A 341 -1.35 -22.15 47.18
N HIS A 342 -1.30 -20.80 47.22
CA HIS A 342 -0.10 -19.99 47.57
C HIS A 342 1.10 -20.15 46.62
N GLN A 343 0.96 -20.95 45.57
CA GLN A 343 1.95 -21.17 44.52
C GLN A 343 1.53 -20.47 43.25
N THR A 344 2.52 -19.98 42.51
CA THR A 344 2.35 -19.20 41.29
C THR A 344 2.51 -20.13 40.09
N TYR A 345 1.39 -20.51 39.46
CA TYR A 345 1.42 -21.38 38.28
C TYR A 345 0.88 -20.67 37.04
N CYS A 346 1.59 -20.84 35.92
CA CYS A 346 1.06 -20.50 34.61
C CYS A 346 -0.10 -21.45 34.25
N ILE A 347 -0.99 -21.02 33.34
CA ILE A 347 -2.16 -21.80 32.92
C ILE A 347 -1.84 -23.27 32.59
N PRO A 348 -0.84 -23.60 31.74
CA PRO A 348 -0.52 -25.00 31.42
C PRO A 348 -0.07 -25.83 32.62
N CYS A 349 0.64 -25.24 33.58
CA CYS A 349 1.16 -25.95 34.75
C CYS A 349 0.09 -26.18 35.83
N GLY A 350 -0.85 -25.25 35.96
CA GLY A 350 -1.95 -25.28 36.92
C GLY A 350 -3.28 -25.78 36.34
N ASN A 351 -3.29 -26.33 35.11
CA ASN A 351 -4.49 -26.80 34.41
C ASN A 351 -5.62 -25.75 34.41
N GLY A 352 -5.26 -24.49 34.16
CA GLY A 352 -6.20 -23.38 34.08
C GLY A 352 -6.95 -23.36 32.75
N LYS A 353 -8.10 -22.68 32.72
CA LYS A 353 -8.79 -22.42 31.45
C LYS A 353 -8.05 -21.38 30.62
N TYR A 354 -8.04 -21.55 29.29
CA TYR A 354 -7.52 -20.56 28.34
C TYR A 354 -8.44 -20.37 27.15
N HIS A 355 -8.26 -19.25 26.46
CA HIS A 355 -8.97 -18.94 25.21
C HIS A 355 -8.07 -19.25 24.01
N GLU A 356 -8.60 -19.96 23.03
CA GLU A 356 -7.92 -20.32 21.79
C GLU A 356 -8.70 -19.78 20.60
N LEU A 357 -8.05 -19.00 19.75
CA LEU A 357 -8.59 -18.65 18.45
C LEU A 357 -8.17 -19.73 17.45
N ASN A 358 -9.14 -20.42 16.87
CA ASN A 358 -8.90 -21.39 15.79
C ASN A 358 -9.94 -21.20 14.66
N GLY A 359 -10.05 -22.17 13.74
CA GLY A 359 -10.97 -22.09 12.61
C GLY A 359 -12.46 -22.01 12.99
N GLU A 360 -12.82 -22.33 14.24
CA GLU A 360 -14.18 -22.25 14.79
C GLU A 360 -14.48 -20.92 15.50
N GLY A 361 -13.47 -20.04 15.64
CA GLY A 361 -13.58 -18.79 16.42
C GLY A 361 -12.83 -18.88 17.75
N ILE A 362 -13.22 -18.04 18.71
CA ILE A 362 -12.64 -18.08 20.07
C ILE A 362 -13.35 -19.13 20.91
N ILE A 363 -12.64 -20.21 21.25
CA ILE A 363 -13.13 -21.26 22.14
C ILE A 363 -12.45 -21.20 23.51
N THR A 364 -13.12 -21.71 24.54
CA THR A 364 -12.51 -21.88 25.87
C THR A 364 -12.08 -23.33 26.04
N LYS A 365 -10.79 -23.53 26.32
CA LYS A 365 -10.21 -24.83 26.65
C LYS A 365 -9.88 -24.90 28.14
N SER A 366 -9.82 -26.12 28.66
CA SER A 366 -9.48 -26.46 30.04
C SER A 366 -8.29 -27.39 30.09
#